data_AF-A0A846QQI8-F1
#
_entry.id   AF-A0A846QQI8-F1
#
_cell.length_a   1.000
_cell.length_b   1.000
_cell.length_c   1.000
_cell.angle_alpha   90.00
_cell.angle_beta   90.00
_cell.angle_gamma   90.00
#
_symmetry.space_group_name_H-M   'P 1'
#
loop_
_entity.id
_entity.type
_entity.pdbx_description
1 polymer ?
#
loop_
_entity_poly.entity_id
_entity_poly.type
_entity_poly.pdbx_seq_one_letter_code
_entity_poly.pdbx_strand_id
1 'polypeptide(L)'
;MMYRRPILILFVIATLALAALPCAADDAYESVGSVGYIDWTRQRAIASGTGFPPPGLRDPARAHAAARRAAVLDARRNLLEVVRQVRIDSSTLVENLITTSDTVQASVTGALRGSEIESERPLPDGGVTVTVGMALTGELARELMAAAPVAPTSSPSATTPTLQERYASDRLAAADQRMAVLDARIRDLEGQLASLTRELHFARQSAQTPTRPAPTPNTQDATQRALAELSRRLRALEARQSTPPEQTAVPASSPHPAASNPTSQPSPSHALAASNPAPSAAPAPAPTPAPETLAQVQNASGLVIDARGTNFRPSLKPRLTHGGEVLFPGPGADFDTAVSSGFVRYYRDITEAQRAERAGSSPLTLAARGNGSDLELDDESAAALRHLLRSPSNILDRCRVVVVF
;
A
#
# COMPACT_ATOMS: atom_id res chain seq x y z
N MET A 1 -75.91 17.88 -26.23
CA MET A 1 -74.78 17.18 -26.89
C MET A 1 -73.50 17.65 -26.20
N MET A 2 -72.97 16.92 -25.23
CA MET A 2 -72.01 15.80 -25.38
C MET A 2 -70.66 16.21 -25.99
N TYR A 3 -69.64 16.05 -25.14
CA TYR A 3 -68.29 15.53 -25.39
C TYR A 3 -67.08 16.48 -25.58
N ARG A 4 -66.22 16.45 -24.54
CA ARG A 4 -64.76 16.14 -24.54
C ARG A 4 -63.87 17.05 -25.41
N ARG A 5 -62.88 17.76 -24.86
CA ARG A 5 -61.61 17.22 -24.32
C ARG A 5 -60.81 18.32 -23.58
N PRO A 6 -60.39 18.12 -22.32
CA PRO A 6 -59.22 18.82 -21.76
C PRO A 6 -58.16 17.77 -21.38
N ILE A 7 -57.49 17.17 -22.37
CA ILE A 7 -56.36 16.25 -22.16
C ILE A 7 -55.34 16.52 -23.27
N LEU A 8 -54.79 17.73 -23.32
CA LEU A 8 -53.59 18.02 -24.11
C LEU A 8 -52.80 19.25 -23.59
N ILE A 9 -52.96 19.60 -22.31
CA ILE A 9 -52.15 20.65 -21.65
C ILE A 9 -51.48 20.08 -20.37
N LEU A 10 -51.58 18.77 -20.15
CA LEU A 10 -50.89 18.06 -19.06
C LEU A 10 -49.80 17.11 -19.58
N PHE A 11 -49.18 17.43 -20.72
CA PHE A 11 -48.08 16.63 -21.28
C PHE A 11 -46.86 17.47 -21.73
N VAL A 12 -46.89 18.80 -21.54
CA VAL A 12 -45.78 19.70 -21.88
C VAL A 12 -45.02 20.19 -20.62
N ILE A 13 -45.50 19.84 -19.41
CA ILE A 13 -44.81 20.10 -18.13
C ILE A 13 -44.21 18.80 -17.56
N ALA A 14 -43.97 17.80 -18.41
CA ALA A 14 -43.36 16.51 -18.04
C ALA A 14 -41.99 16.28 -18.71
N THR A 15 -41.35 17.35 -19.21
CA THR A 15 -40.01 17.33 -19.83
C THR A 15 -39.10 18.42 -19.28
N LEU A 16 -39.36 18.92 -18.06
CA LEU A 16 -38.48 19.84 -17.35
C LEU A 16 -38.21 19.36 -15.91
N ALA A 17 -37.74 18.13 -15.81
CA ALA A 17 -37.02 17.64 -14.64
C ALA A 17 -35.83 16.83 -15.15
N LEU A 18 -34.96 17.48 -15.94
CA LEU A 18 -33.58 17.04 -16.03
C LEU A 18 -33.01 17.28 -14.64
N ALA A 19 -32.99 16.21 -13.83
CA ALA A 19 -32.32 16.20 -12.56
C ALA A 19 -30.94 16.81 -12.78
N ALA A 20 -30.71 17.97 -12.16
CA ALA A 20 -29.37 18.39 -11.84
C ALA A 20 -28.83 17.31 -10.93
N LEU A 21 -28.17 16.31 -11.53
CA LEU A 21 -27.22 15.48 -10.80
C LEU A 21 -26.34 16.50 -10.08
N PRO A 22 -26.25 16.48 -8.74
CA PRO A 22 -25.14 17.15 -8.10
C PRO A 22 -23.91 16.55 -8.78
N CYS A 23 -23.21 17.37 -9.56
CA CYS A 23 -21.84 17.09 -9.91
C CYS A 23 -21.16 16.99 -8.55
N ALA A 24 -21.04 15.76 -8.04
CA ALA A 24 -20.06 15.49 -7.00
C ALA A 24 -18.77 16.02 -7.62
N ALA A 25 -18.30 17.14 -7.07
CA ALA A 25 -17.00 17.66 -7.42
C ALA A 25 -16.06 16.46 -7.27
N ASP A 26 -15.45 16.06 -8.39
CA ASP A 26 -14.59 14.90 -8.41
C ASP A 26 -13.35 15.28 -7.62
N ASP A 27 -13.39 15.04 -6.29
CA ASP A 27 -12.33 15.38 -5.36
C ASP A 27 -11.01 14.70 -5.78
N ALA A 28 -11.07 13.72 -6.71
CA ALA A 28 -9.98 13.11 -7.49
C ALA A 28 -8.87 14.10 -7.84
N TYR A 29 -9.28 15.29 -8.28
CA TYR A 29 -8.41 16.33 -8.78
C TYR A 29 -8.39 17.51 -7.83
N GLU A 30 -7.21 17.84 -7.33
CA GLU A 30 -7.07 19.11 -6.65
C GLU A 30 -6.89 20.21 -7.69
N SER A 31 -7.97 20.95 -7.93
CA SER A 31 -7.97 22.07 -8.87
C SER A 31 -7.12 23.22 -8.34
N VAL A 32 -6.26 23.76 -9.19
CA VAL A 32 -5.49 24.97 -8.90
C VAL A 32 -6.02 26.08 -9.80
N GLY A 33 -6.90 26.90 -9.23
CA GLY A 33 -7.62 27.94 -9.97
C GLY A 33 -8.43 27.35 -11.14
N SER A 34 -8.36 28.02 -12.30
CA SER A 34 -8.98 27.57 -13.55
C SER A 34 -7.96 27.08 -14.59
N VAL A 35 -6.70 26.94 -14.20
CA VAL A 35 -5.57 26.78 -15.14
C VAL A 35 -5.02 25.35 -15.19
N GLY A 36 -5.29 24.55 -14.15
CA GLY A 36 -4.84 23.16 -14.06
C GLY A 36 -5.23 22.48 -12.75
N TYR A 37 -4.68 21.29 -12.52
CA TYR A 37 -4.98 20.47 -11.36
C TYR A 37 -3.84 19.50 -11.02
N ILE A 38 -3.86 18.99 -9.79
CA ILE A 38 -2.98 17.92 -9.31
C ILE A 38 -3.78 16.63 -9.26
N ASP A 39 -3.32 15.62 -10.00
CA ASP A 39 -3.81 14.25 -9.94
C ASP A 39 -2.92 13.44 -9.00
N TRP A 40 -3.33 13.36 -7.73
CA TRP A 40 -2.60 12.63 -6.69
C TRP A 40 -2.61 11.11 -6.91
N THR A 41 -3.64 10.57 -7.57
CA THR A 41 -3.73 9.14 -7.85
C THR A 41 -2.70 8.71 -8.89
N ARG A 42 -2.53 9.54 -9.93
CA ARG A 42 -1.51 9.34 -10.98
C ARG A 42 -0.17 9.98 -10.67
N GLN A 43 -0.07 10.78 -9.60
CA GLN A 43 1.11 11.55 -9.19
C GLN A 43 1.57 12.52 -10.28
N ARG A 44 0.65 13.33 -10.82
CA ARG A 44 0.93 14.26 -11.93
C ARG A 44 0.36 15.64 -11.66
N ALA A 45 1.08 16.66 -12.11
CA ALA A 45 0.57 18.02 -12.23
C ALA A 45 0.24 18.28 -13.70
N ILE A 46 -0.95 18.83 -13.97
CA ILE A 46 -1.49 19.02 -15.32
C ILE A 46 -2.02 20.44 -15.44
N ALA A 47 -1.75 21.11 -16.55
CA ALA A 47 -2.26 22.44 -16.84
C ALA A 47 -2.52 22.66 -18.33
N SER A 48 -3.47 23.53 -18.64
CA SER A 48 -3.82 23.90 -20.01
C SER A 48 -3.49 25.36 -20.28
N GLY A 49 -3.11 25.66 -21.53
CA GLY A 49 -2.86 27.02 -21.99
C GLY A 49 -3.33 27.20 -23.42
N THR A 50 -3.54 28.46 -23.81
CA THR A 50 -4.07 28.82 -25.12
C THR A 50 -3.14 29.78 -25.84
N GLY A 51 -2.96 29.58 -27.14
CA GLY A 51 -2.10 30.41 -27.97
C GLY A 51 -2.76 30.75 -29.29
N PHE A 52 -2.45 31.95 -29.78
CA PHE A 52 -2.97 32.48 -31.02
C PHE A 52 -1.84 32.84 -31.98
N PRO A 53 -2.05 32.76 -33.30
CA PRO A 53 -1.07 33.20 -34.27
C PRO A 53 -0.93 34.74 -34.23
N PRO A 54 0.26 35.28 -34.57
CA PRO A 54 0.42 36.71 -34.77
C PRO A 54 -0.56 37.24 -35.83
N PRO A 55 -1.09 38.46 -35.67
CA PRO A 55 -2.00 39.03 -36.64
C PRO A 55 -1.34 39.16 -38.01
N GLY A 56 -2.11 38.92 -39.08
CA GLY A 56 -1.65 39.05 -40.46
C GLY A 56 -0.82 37.88 -41.01
N LEU A 57 -0.54 36.85 -40.21
CA LEU A 57 0.16 35.66 -40.67
C LEU A 57 -0.79 34.77 -41.50
N ARG A 58 -0.63 34.81 -42.84
CA ARG A 58 -1.56 34.16 -43.80
C ARG A 58 -1.28 32.69 -44.07
N ASP A 59 -0.04 32.25 -43.92
CA ASP A 59 0.35 30.85 -44.14
C ASP A 59 -0.21 29.98 -42.99
N PRO A 60 -1.18 29.07 -43.27
CA PRO A 60 -1.84 28.28 -42.23
C PRO A 60 -0.87 27.40 -41.43
N ALA A 61 0.17 26.86 -42.07
CA ALA A 61 1.14 26.01 -41.40
C ALA A 61 1.98 26.82 -40.41
N ARG A 62 2.43 28.02 -40.82
CA ARG A 62 3.17 28.93 -39.93
C ARG A 62 2.29 29.51 -38.83
N ALA A 63 1.02 29.83 -39.14
CA ALA A 63 0.05 30.31 -38.16
C ALA A 63 -0.19 29.26 -37.07
N HIS A 64 -0.50 28.03 -37.46
CA HIS A 64 -0.69 26.93 -36.51
C HIS A 64 0.57 26.67 -35.68
N ALA A 65 1.76 26.61 -36.31
CA ALA A 65 3.02 26.42 -35.57
C ALA A 65 3.34 27.58 -34.60
N ALA A 66 2.93 28.81 -34.91
CA ALA A 66 3.07 29.94 -33.99
C ALA A 66 2.08 29.86 -32.82
N ALA A 67 0.81 29.57 -33.11
CA ALA A 67 -0.25 29.39 -32.11
C ALA A 67 0.10 28.27 -31.13
N ARG A 68 0.53 27.11 -31.63
CA ARG A 68 0.98 25.98 -30.81
C ARG A 68 2.13 26.36 -29.88
N ARG A 69 3.14 27.08 -30.37
CA ARG A 69 4.27 27.54 -29.54
C ARG A 69 3.82 28.49 -28.43
N ALA A 70 2.92 29.43 -28.73
CA ALA A 70 2.35 30.32 -27.74
C ALA A 70 1.53 29.54 -26.69
N ALA A 71 0.73 28.58 -27.12
CA ALA A 71 -0.10 27.74 -26.25
C ALA A 71 0.74 26.90 -25.29
N VAL A 72 1.84 26.30 -25.78
CA VAL A 72 2.78 25.53 -24.93
C VAL A 72 3.45 26.42 -23.89
N LEU A 73 3.83 27.66 -24.24
CA LEU A 73 4.44 28.59 -23.30
C LEU A 73 3.45 29.02 -22.21
N ASP A 74 2.21 29.30 -22.60
CA ASP A 74 1.12 29.62 -21.66
C ASP A 74 0.82 28.43 -20.74
N ALA A 75 0.68 27.22 -21.30
CA ALA A 75 0.40 26.01 -20.55
C ALA A 75 1.51 25.68 -19.53
N ARG A 76 2.78 25.92 -19.88
CA ARG A 76 3.91 25.73 -18.95
C ARG A 76 3.96 26.80 -17.86
N ARG A 77 3.54 28.03 -18.14
CA ARG A 77 3.37 29.06 -17.10
C ARG A 77 2.28 28.64 -16.11
N ASN A 78 1.14 28.18 -16.63
CA ASN A 78 0.04 27.68 -15.82
C ASN A 78 0.47 26.44 -15.01
N LEU A 79 1.27 25.55 -15.59
CA LEU A 79 1.80 24.38 -14.90
C LEU A 79 2.71 24.78 -13.72
N LEU A 80 3.48 25.87 -13.82
CA LEU A 80 4.23 26.38 -12.68
C LEU A 80 3.32 26.80 -11.52
N GLU A 81 2.16 27.40 -11.80
CA GLU A 81 1.19 27.76 -10.76
C GLU A 81 0.63 26.51 -10.07
N VAL A 82 0.33 25.45 -10.85
CA VAL A 82 -0.09 24.14 -10.30
C VAL A 82 1.01 23.53 -9.43
N VAL A 83 2.26 23.51 -9.92
CA VAL A 83 3.40 22.92 -9.21
C VAL A 83 3.69 23.66 -7.90
N ARG A 84 3.53 24.98 -7.85
CA ARG A 84 3.69 25.77 -6.61
C ARG A 84 2.74 25.31 -5.49
N GLN A 85 1.55 24.82 -5.84
CA GLN A 85 0.55 24.34 -4.88
C GLN A 85 0.75 22.88 -4.45
N VAL A 86 1.75 22.18 -4.99
CA VAL A 86 2.05 20.81 -4.57
C VAL A 86 2.49 20.81 -3.10
N ARG A 87 1.78 20.05 -2.27
CA ARG A 87 2.15 19.82 -0.87
C ARG A 87 3.23 18.77 -0.75
N ILE A 88 4.28 19.11 -0.02
CA ILE A 88 5.33 18.16 0.34
C ILE A 88 4.93 17.43 1.62
N ASP A 89 4.45 18.17 2.62
CA ASP A 89 3.88 17.64 3.87
C ASP A 89 2.82 18.61 4.43
N SER A 90 2.41 18.43 5.70
CA SER A 90 1.41 19.26 6.38
C SER A 90 1.77 20.74 6.53
N SER A 91 3.05 21.09 6.39
CA SER A 91 3.60 22.42 6.68
C SER A 91 4.38 23.04 5.51
N THR A 92 4.74 22.23 4.51
CA THR A 92 5.63 22.65 3.43
C THR A 92 4.94 22.50 2.08
N LEU A 93 4.84 23.62 1.35
CA LEU A 93 4.45 23.69 -0.05
C LEU A 93 5.68 23.90 -0.94
N VAL A 94 5.60 23.44 -2.19
CA VAL A 94 6.65 23.69 -3.20
C VAL A 94 6.89 25.19 -3.40
N GLU A 95 5.84 26.03 -3.31
CA GLU A 95 5.97 27.49 -3.32
C GLU A 95 6.96 28.05 -2.29
N ASN A 96 6.94 27.50 -1.06
CA ASN A 96 7.85 27.93 0.00
C ASN A 96 9.29 27.59 -0.39
N LEU A 97 9.52 26.37 -0.91
CA LEU A 97 10.86 25.91 -1.25
C LEU A 97 11.45 26.59 -2.49
N ILE A 98 10.65 26.85 -3.53
CA ILE A 98 11.12 27.58 -4.72
C ILE A 98 11.61 28.98 -4.35
N THR A 99 11.02 29.60 -3.33
CA THR A 99 11.40 30.94 -2.86
C THR A 99 12.70 30.93 -2.06
N THR A 100 13.01 29.82 -1.38
CA THR A 100 14.14 29.73 -0.45
C THR A 100 15.31 28.87 -0.94
N SER A 101 15.16 28.13 -2.04
CA SER A 101 16.18 27.22 -2.56
C SER A 101 16.35 27.34 -4.08
N ASP A 102 17.51 27.85 -4.48
CA ASP A 102 17.91 27.97 -5.89
C ASP A 102 17.98 26.59 -6.59
N THR A 103 18.35 25.53 -5.86
CA THR A 103 18.40 24.17 -6.43
C THR A 103 17.00 23.64 -6.73
N VAL A 104 16.05 23.88 -5.83
CA VAL A 104 14.63 23.55 -6.03
C VAL A 104 14.08 24.36 -7.21
N GLN A 105 14.35 25.67 -7.27
CA GLN A 105 13.91 26.51 -8.38
C GLN A 105 14.47 26.02 -9.73
N ALA A 106 15.77 25.68 -9.78
CA ALA A 106 16.42 25.15 -10.97
C ALA A 106 15.83 23.80 -11.40
N SER A 107 15.57 22.90 -10.44
CA SER A 107 14.95 21.59 -10.68
C SER A 107 13.53 21.73 -11.23
N VAL A 108 12.69 22.56 -10.61
CA VAL A 108 11.32 22.86 -11.09
C VAL A 108 11.35 23.45 -12.50
N THR A 109 12.26 24.40 -12.77
CA THR A 109 12.41 24.99 -14.12
C THR A 109 12.87 23.95 -15.15
N GLY A 110 13.74 23.02 -14.75
CA GLY A 110 14.13 21.87 -15.56
C GLY A 110 12.92 20.98 -15.90
N ALA A 111 12.16 20.58 -14.88
CA ALA A 111 10.96 19.74 -15.03
C ALA A 111 9.89 20.40 -15.91
N LEU A 112 9.65 21.71 -15.77
CA LEU A 112 8.72 22.47 -16.62
C LEU A 112 9.13 22.48 -18.10
N ARG A 113 10.43 22.58 -18.39
CA ARG A 113 10.93 22.49 -19.77
C ARG A 113 10.76 21.07 -20.35
N GLY A 114 10.91 20.07 -19.49
CA GLY A 114 10.68 18.65 -19.81
C GLY A 114 9.22 18.21 -19.78
N SER A 115 8.27 19.11 -19.53
CA SER A 115 6.84 18.75 -19.47
C SER A 115 6.36 18.16 -20.79
N GLU A 116 5.56 17.10 -20.70
CA GLU A 116 5.00 16.40 -21.85
C GLU A 116 3.73 17.10 -22.33
N ILE A 117 3.50 17.08 -23.65
CA ILE A 117 2.25 17.57 -24.24
C ILE A 117 1.28 16.38 -24.28
N GLU A 118 0.20 16.47 -23.49
CA GLU A 118 -0.80 15.40 -23.39
C GLU A 118 -1.86 15.50 -24.46
N SER A 119 -2.26 16.74 -24.79
CA SER A 119 -3.25 16.99 -25.83
C SER A 119 -3.08 18.35 -26.46
N GLU A 120 -3.55 18.45 -27.70
CA GLU A 120 -3.59 19.67 -28.49
C GLU A 120 -4.94 19.72 -29.21
N ARG A 121 -5.61 20.87 -29.13
CA ARG A 121 -6.93 21.09 -29.74
C ARG A 121 -6.94 22.41 -30.50
N PRO A 122 -7.21 22.42 -31.80
CA PRO A 122 -7.43 23.67 -32.53
C PRO A 122 -8.75 24.32 -32.12
N LEU A 123 -8.78 25.64 -32.07
CA LEU A 123 -9.97 26.44 -31.84
C LEU A 123 -10.52 27.02 -33.15
N PRO A 124 -11.83 27.35 -33.22
CA PRO A 124 -12.46 27.92 -34.41
C PRO A 124 -11.88 29.27 -34.85
N ASP A 125 -11.29 30.03 -33.93
CA ASP A 125 -10.67 31.34 -34.16
C ASP A 125 -9.20 31.25 -34.64
N GLY A 126 -8.72 30.05 -34.94
CA GLY A 126 -7.35 29.80 -35.36
C GLY A 126 -6.36 29.68 -34.19
N GLY A 127 -6.84 29.78 -32.94
CA GLY A 127 -6.06 29.46 -31.76
C GLY A 127 -5.80 27.96 -31.59
N VAL A 128 -4.95 27.63 -30.62
CA VAL A 128 -4.68 26.26 -30.18
C VAL A 128 -4.70 26.23 -28.66
N THR A 129 -5.42 25.27 -28.07
CA THR A 129 -5.28 24.90 -26.65
C THR A 129 -4.35 23.71 -26.55
N VAL A 130 -3.39 23.78 -25.63
CA VAL A 130 -2.46 22.70 -25.32
C VAL A 130 -2.57 22.37 -23.84
N THR A 131 -2.65 21.08 -23.52
CA THR A 131 -2.52 20.57 -22.15
C THR A 131 -1.16 19.93 -21.99
N VAL A 132 -0.43 20.36 -20.96
CA VAL A 132 0.87 19.79 -20.58
C VAL A 132 0.77 19.14 -19.21
N GLY A 133 1.62 18.14 -18.98
CA GLY A 133 1.73 17.48 -17.69
C GLY A 133 3.17 17.13 -17.33
N MET A 134 3.39 16.96 -16.03
CA MET A 134 4.65 16.41 -15.50
C MET A 134 4.38 15.43 -14.37
N ALA A 135 5.29 14.46 -14.22
CA ALA A 135 5.28 13.56 -13.08
C ALA A 135 5.76 14.28 -11.81
N LEU A 136 5.16 13.95 -10.67
CA LEU A 136 5.58 14.36 -9.33
C LEU A 136 6.48 13.31 -8.66
N THR A 137 7.16 12.51 -9.47
CA THR A 137 8.12 11.46 -9.09
C THR A 137 9.47 11.69 -9.78
N GLY A 138 10.46 10.85 -9.50
CA GLY A 138 11.80 10.93 -10.07
C GLY A 138 12.59 12.13 -9.53
N GLU A 139 13.44 12.72 -10.37
CA GLU A 139 14.38 13.77 -9.96
C GLU A 139 13.72 14.98 -9.28
N LEU A 140 12.54 15.40 -9.75
CA LEU A 140 11.81 16.49 -9.09
C LEU A 140 11.42 16.11 -7.65
N ALA A 141 10.89 14.90 -7.46
CA ALA A 141 10.50 14.42 -6.14
C ALA A 141 11.72 14.25 -5.22
N ARG A 142 12.84 13.76 -5.75
CA ARG A 142 14.12 13.65 -5.02
C ARG A 142 14.53 14.99 -4.43
N GLU A 143 14.56 16.03 -5.26
CA GLU A 143 14.96 17.37 -4.83
C GLU A 143 13.96 17.95 -3.82
N LEU A 144 12.65 17.87 -4.09
CA LEU A 144 11.62 18.42 -3.22
C LEU A 144 11.60 17.76 -1.84
N MET A 145 11.74 16.44 -1.78
CA MET A 145 11.70 15.69 -0.51
C MET A 145 13.00 15.83 0.29
N ALA A 146 14.13 16.09 -0.36
CA ALA A 146 15.41 16.35 0.30
C ALA A 146 15.51 17.79 0.84
N ALA A 147 14.92 18.75 0.13
CA ALA A 147 14.95 20.17 0.50
C ALA A 147 13.93 20.56 1.58
N ALA A 148 12.92 19.73 1.85
CA ALA A 148 11.95 19.99 2.89
C ALA A 148 12.63 20.01 4.28
N PRO A 149 12.44 21.06 5.10
CA PRO A 149 13.06 21.15 6.40
C PRO A 149 12.62 19.97 7.26
N VAL A 150 13.60 19.26 7.83
CA VAL A 150 13.33 18.29 8.90
C VAL A 150 12.71 19.10 10.03
N ALA A 151 11.46 18.80 10.41
CA ALA A 151 10.78 19.50 11.50
C ALA A 151 11.74 19.62 12.70
N PRO A 152 11.83 20.78 13.37
CA PRO A 152 12.75 20.96 14.49
C PRO A 152 12.43 19.89 15.53
N THR A 153 13.35 18.94 15.68
CA THR A 153 13.36 18.05 16.83
C THR A 153 13.49 18.96 18.05
N SER A 154 12.47 18.95 18.90
CA SER A 154 12.53 19.55 20.22
C SER A 154 13.85 19.16 20.90
N SER A 155 14.51 20.16 21.47
CA SER A 155 15.86 20.21 22.04
C SER A 155 16.36 18.98 22.83
N PRO A 156 17.69 18.79 22.94
CA PRO A 156 18.29 17.64 23.60
C PRO A 156 18.30 17.84 25.12
N SER A 157 17.48 17.09 25.86
CA SER A 157 17.74 16.74 27.28
C SER A 157 16.66 15.81 27.84
N ALA A 158 16.88 14.52 27.64
CA ALA A 158 16.84 13.49 28.66
C ALA A 158 17.29 12.23 27.93
N THR A 159 18.32 11.55 28.43
CA THR A 159 18.87 10.29 27.89
C THR A 159 17.81 9.19 27.98
N THR A 160 16.78 9.30 27.15
CA THR A 160 15.83 8.25 26.86
C THR A 160 16.26 7.74 25.49
N PRO A 161 16.71 6.48 25.38
CA PRO A 161 17.14 5.94 24.11
C PRO A 161 16.03 6.17 23.08
N THR A 162 16.40 6.64 21.91
CA THR A 162 15.47 6.82 20.79
C THR A 162 14.72 5.50 20.54
N LEU A 163 13.51 5.57 19.97
CA LEU A 163 12.74 4.38 19.62
C LEU A 163 13.57 3.43 18.72
N GLN A 164 14.46 4.01 17.89
CA GLN A 164 15.46 3.33 17.09
C GLN A 164 16.47 2.54 17.94
N GLU A 165 17.05 3.17 18.97
CA GLU A 165 18.00 2.52 19.87
C GLU A 165 17.33 1.43 20.72
N ARG A 166 16.08 1.67 21.13
CA ARG A 166 15.26 0.65 21.81
C ARG A 166 14.94 -0.53 20.88
N TYR A 167 14.54 -0.27 19.64
CA TYR A 167 14.25 -1.32 18.67
C TYR A 167 15.49 -2.05 18.17
N ALA A 168 16.62 -1.37 18.02
CA ALA A 168 17.90 -2.00 17.71
C ALA A 168 18.33 -2.92 18.87
N SER A 169 18.20 -2.43 20.12
CA SER A 169 18.48 -3.22 21.33
C SER A 169 17.57 -4.44 21.45
N ASP A 170 16.26 -4.28 21.24
CA ASP A 170 15.29 -5.38 21.30
C ASP A 170 15.54 -6.42 20.20
N ARG A 171 15.91 -5.98 18.98
CA ARG A 171 16.29 -6.88 17.88
C ARG A 171 17.56 -7.67 18.18
N LEU A 172 18.55 -7.04 18.80
CA LEU A 172 19.80 -7.70 19.20
C LEU A 172 19.51 -8.76 20.27
N ALA A 173 18.71 -8.41 21.29
CA ALA A 173 18.30 -9.34 22.33
C ALA A 173 17.51 -10.54 21.78
N ALA A 174 16.60 -10.31 20.82
CA ALA A 174 15.86 -11.38 20.16
C ALA A 174 16.76 -12.28 19.29
N ALA A 175 17.83 -11.73 18.70
CA ALA A 175 18.81 -12.50 17.95
C ALA A 175 19.67 -13.38 18.88
N ASP A 176 20.12 -12.83 20.02
CA ASP A 176 20.89 -13.56 21.03
C ASP A 176 20.10 -14.73 21.62
N GLN A 177 18.81 -14.52 21.90
CA GLN A 177 17.93 -15.61 22.36
C GLN A 177 17.80 -16.73 21.33
N ARG A 178 17.67 -16.39 20.03
CA ARG A 178 17.61 -17.41 18.96
C ARG A 178 18.92 -18.18 18.83
N MET A 179 20.05 -17.48 18.90
CA MET A 179 21.37 -18.12 18.90
C MET A 179 21.53 -19.08 20.08
N ALA A 180 21.12 -18.67 21.29
CA ALA A 180 21.20 -19.52 22.48
C ALA A 180 20.35 -20.80 22.35
N VAL A 181 19.15 -20.71 21.76
CA VAL A 181 18.30 -21.88 21.48
C VAL A 181 18.94 -22.81 20.44
N LEU A 182 19.52 -22.24 19.38
CA LEU A 182 20.23 -23.01 18.35
C LEU A 182 21.46 -23.72 18.93
N ASP A 183 22.26 -23.04 19.75
CA ASP A 183 23.42 -23.62 20.42
C ASP A 183 23.03 -24.76 21.37
N ALA A 184 21.93 -24.59 22.12
CA ALA A 184 21.39 -25.66 22.96
C ALA A 184 20.98 -26.88 22.13
N ARG A 185 20.37 -26.66 20.96
CA ARG A 185 19.96 -27.74 20.06
C ARG A 185 21.16 -28.44 19.42
N ILE A 186 22.20 -27.71 19.05
CA ILE A 186 23.46 -28.27 18.53
C ILE A 186 24.08 -29.20 19.57
N ARG A 187 24.21 -28.75 20.83
CA ARG A 187 24.75 -29.58 21.92
C ARG A 187 23.94 -30.84 22.19
N ASP A 188 22.61 -30.76 22.14
CA ASP A 188 21.73 -31.93 22.28
C ASP A 188 21.97 -32.96 21.16
N LEU A 189 22.05 -32.48 19.91
CA LEU A 189 22.35 -33.34 18.76
C LEU A 189 23.75 -33.98 18.85
N GLU A 190 24.76 -33.21 19.27
CA GLU A 190 26.11 -33.74 19.51
C GLU A 190 26.11 -34.82 20.60
N GLY A 191 25.33 -34.62 21.67
CA GLY A 191 25.16 -35.61 22.74
C GLY A 191 24.52 -36.91 22.25
N GLN A 192 23.47 -36.81 21.44
CA GLN A 192 22.82 -37.97 20.81
C GLN A 192 23.76 -38.72 19.86
N LEU A 193 24.59 -37.99 19.12
CA LEU A 193 25.55 -38.58 18.20
C LEU A 193 26.68 -39.32 18.97
N ALA A 194 27.12 -38.75 20.09
CA ALA A 194 28.09 -39.39 20.99
C ALA A 194 27.53 -40.63 21.70
N SER A 195 26.25 -40.66 22.08
CA SER A 195 25.63 -41.87 22.66
C SER A 195 25.51 -42.98 21.63
N LEU A 196 25.04 -42.67 20.42
CA LEU A 196 24.96 -43.62 19.31
C LEU A 196 26.33 -44.22 18.95
N THR A 197 27.37 -43.39 18.97
CA THR A 197 28.75 -43.82 18.70
C THR A 197 29.23 -44.82 19.76
N ARG A 198 28.92 -44.58 21.04
CA ARG A 198 29.24 -45.51 22.14
C ARG A 198 28.46 -46.82 22.03
N GLU A 199 27.17 -46.77 21.73
CA GLU A 199 26.34 -47.96 21.54
C GLU A 199 26.87 -48.83 20.40
N LEU A 200 27.24 -48.23 19.26
CA LEU A 200 27.86 -48.95 18.14
C LEU A 200 29.21 -49.58 18.52
N HIS A 201 30.03 -48.87 19.30
CA HIS A 201 31.30 -49.40 19.77
C HIS A 201 31.12 -50.60 20.72
N PHE A 202 30.18 -50.49 21.66
CA PHE A 202 29.83 -51.57 22.58
C PHE A 202 29.27 -52.79 21.84
N ALA A 203 28.36 -52.58 20.87
CA ALA A 203 27.83 -53.64 20.03
C ALA A 203 28.94 -54.37 19.25
N ARG A 204 29.92 -53.63 18.70
CA ARG A 204 31.09 -54.22 18.02
C ARG A 204 32.00 -55.02 18.97
N GLN A 205 32.26 -54.52 20.17
CA GLN A 205 33.07 -55.23 21.16
C GLN A 205 32.39 -56.51 21.67
N SER A 206 31.08 -56.45 21.91
CA SER A 206 30.30 -57.63 22.29
C SER A 206 30.30 -58.73 21.22
N ALA A 207 30.46 -58.35 19.93
CA ALA A 207 30.63 -59.29 18.83
C ALA A 207 32.05 -59.90 18.72
N GLN A 208 33.04 -59.37 19.43
CA GLN A 208 34.45 -59.81 19.36
C GLN A 208 34.90 -60.68 20.54
N THR A 209 34.04 -60.94 21.54
CA THR A 209 34.40 -61.83 22.67
C THR A 209 34.27 -63.30 22.25
N PRO A 210 35.35 -64.10 22.22
CA PRO A 210 35.28 -65.48 21.76
C PRO A 210 34.79 -66.37 22.90
N THR A 211 33.47 -66.54 23.04
CA THR A 211 32.82 -67.73 23.64
C THR A 211 31.28 -67.60 23.69
N ARG A 212 30.61 -67.74 22.54
CA ARG A 212 29.28 -68.40 22.36
C ARG A 212 28.91 -68.41 20.86
N PRO A 213 28.03 -69.34 20.42
CA PRO A 213 28.02 -69.83 19.05
C PRO A 213 27.44 -68.81 18.06
N ALA A 214 27.68 -69.09 16.77
CA ALA A 214 27.40 -68.25 15.61
C ALA A 214 26.11 -67.40 15.68
N PRO A 215 26.13 -66.15 15.18
CA PRO A 215 24.95 -65.30 15.14
C PRO A 215 23.87 -66.00 14.31
N THR A 216 22.69 -66.20 14.91
CA THR A 216 21.52 -66.65 14.16
C THR A 216 21.12 -65.54 13.17
N PRO A 217 20.53 -65.90 12.01
CA PRO A 217 20.19 -64.98 10.92
C PRO A 217 19.33 -63.77 11.32
N ASN A 218 18.73 -63.78 12.51
CA ASN A 218 17.88 -62.70 13.02
C ASN A 218 18.65 -61.43 13.48
N THR A 219 19.93 -61.54 13.83
CA THR A 219 20.69 -60.42 14.43
C THR A 219 21.32 -59.49 13.39
N GLN A 220 21.76 -60.05 12.26
CA GLN A 220 22.21 -59.29 11.08
C GLN A 220 21.06 -58.54 10.41
N ASP A 221 19.89 -59.16 10.39
CA ASP A 221 18.67 -58.59 9.83
C ASP A 221 18.19 -57.38 10.67
N ALA A 222 18.30 -57.46 12.01
CA ALA A 222 18.00 -56.34 12.90
C ALA A 222 18.96 -55.15 12.73
N THR A 223 20.25 -55.41 12.53
CA THR A 223 21.25 -54.34 12.31
C THR A 223 21.10 -53.68 10.93
N GLN A 224 20.77 -54.44 9.89
CA GLN A 224 20.45 -53.88 8.56
C GLN A 224 19.17 -53.05 8.57
N ARG A 225 18.13 -53.47 9.29
CA ARG A 225 16.88 -52.69 9.45
C ARG A 225 17.12 -51.38 10.19
N ALA A 226 17.93 -51.38 11.24
CA ALA A 226 18.29 -50.16 11.96
C ALA A 226 19.07 -49.18 11.07
N LEU A 227 20.01 -49.68 10.26
CA LEU A 227 20.79 -48.86 9.33
C LEU A 227 19.91 -48.27 8.19
N ALA A 228 18.93 -49.04 7.71
CA ALA A 228 17.98 -48.61 6.69
C ALA A 228 17.02 -47.52 7.21
N GLU A 229 16.61 -47.61 8.47
CA GLU A 229 15.76 -46.58 9.10
C GLU A 229 16.54 -45.28 9.32
N LEU A 230 17.78 -45.36 9.78
CA LEU A 230 18.64 -44.19 10.00
C LEU A 230 18.95 -43.45 8.70
N SER A 231 19.25 -44.18 7.63
CA SER A 231 19.48 -43.60 6.29
C SER A 231 18.21 -43.04 5.64
N ARG A 232 17.02 -43.50 6.02
CA ARG A 232 15.74 -42.91 5.59
C ARG A 232 15.48 -41.58 6.31
N ARG A 233 15.75 -41.50 7.62
CA ARG A 233 15.58 -40.28 8.42
C ARG A 233 16.54 -39.18 8.00
N LEU A 234 17.78 -39.54 7.67
CA LEU A 234 18.81 -38.60 7.22
C LEU A 234 18.40 -37.95 5.87
N ARG A 235 17.93 -38.76 4.92
CA ARG A 235 17.36 -38.26 3.65
C ARG A 235 16.12 -37.38 3.83
N ALA A 236 15.26 -37.69 4.81
CA ALA A 236 14.08 -36.86 5.11
C ALA A 236 14.46 -35.49 5.69
N LEU A 237 15.57 -35.39 6.42
CA LEU A 237 16.11 -34.12 6.93
C LEU A 237 16.78 -33.30 5.84
N GLU A 238 17.56 -33.93 4.96
CA GLU A 238 18.20 -33.29 3.81
C GLU A 238 17.16 -32.75 2.80
N ALA A 239 16.08 -33.51 2.55
CA ALA A 239 14.98 -33.07 1.68
C ALA A 239 14.25 -31.83 2.24
N ARG A 240 14.14 -31.71 3.57
CA ARG A 240 13.54 -30.55 4.25
C ARG A 240 14.44 -29.31 4.23
N GLN A 241 15.76 -29.50 4.16
CA GLN A 241 16.71 -28.38 3.98
C GLN A 241 16.84 -27.94 2.53
N SER A 242 16.48 -28.81 1.58
CA SER A 242 16.64 -28.57 0.13
C SER A 242 15.37 -28.08 -0.57
N THR A 243 14.25 -27.92 0.13
CA THR A 243 13.00 -27.40 -0.44
C THR A 243 12.91 -25.88 -0.23
N PRO A 244 12.96 -25.06 -1.30
CA PRO A 244 12.46 -23.68 -1.23
C PRO A 244 10.95 -23.71 -0.95
N PRO A 245 10.35 -22.67 -0.34
CA PRO A 245 8.92 -22.69 -0.06
C PRO A 245 8.15 -22.48 -1.38
N GLU A 246 7.63 -23.57 -1.97
CA GLU A 246 6.81 -23.51 -3.18
C GLU A 246 5.34 -23.83 -2.91
N GLN A 247 4.55 -22.76 -2.99
CA GLN A 247 3.20 -22.60 -3.52
C GLN A 247 2.37 -23.88 -3.76
N THR A 248 1.29 -24.01 -3.00
CA THR A 248 0.29 -25.06 -3.17
C THR A 248 -0.66 -24.69 -4.33
N ALA A 249 -0.47 -25.35 -5.47
CA ALA A 249 -1.43 -25.38 -6.57
C ALA A 249 -2.52 -26.44 -6.31
N VAL A 250 -3.78 -26.07 -6.56
CA VAL A 250 -4.96 -26.94 -6.52
C VAL A 250 -5.10 -27.67 -7.87
N PRO A 251 -5.32 -29.01 -7.92
CA PRO A 251 -5.50 -29.69 -9.20
C PRO A 251 -6.97 -29.73 -9.63
N ALA A 252 -7.17 -29.59 -10.94
CA ALA A 252 -8.43 -29.79 -11.65
C ALA A 252 -8.55 -31.25 -12.16
N SER A 253 -9.78 -31.78 -12.25
CA SER A 253 -10.42 -32.32 -13.48
C SER A 253 -11.56 -33.34 -13.21
N SER A 254 -12.81 -32.93 -13.54
CA SER A 254 -13.85 -33.53 -14.47
C SER A 254 -14.19 -35.05 -14.50
N PRO A 255 -15.30 -35.55 -15.15
CA PRO A 255 -16.52 -34.94 -15.78
C PRO A 255 -17.91 -35.66 -15.52
N HIS A 256 -19.03 -34.91 -15.74
CA HIS A 256 -20.42 -35.22 -16.27
C HIS A 256 -21.25 -36.51 -15.89
N PRO A 257 -22.62 -36.58 -16.01
CA PRO A 257 -23.51 -35.83 -16.93
C PRO A 257 -24.93 -35.35 -16.47
N ALA A 258 -25.43 -34.35 -17.22
CA ALA A 258 -26.77 -33.95 -17.70
C ALA A 258 -28.14 -34.26 -17.01
N ALA A 259 -28.97 -33.20 -17.00
CA ALA A 259 -30.45 -33.09 -17.08
C ALA A 259 -31.25 -33.44 -15.81
N SER A 260 -32.25 -32.70 -15.32
CA SER A 260 -33.25 -31.83 -15.94
C SER A 260 -33.90 -30.93 -14.85
N ASN A 261 -34.39 -29.75 -15.22
CA ASN A 261 -35.31 -28.94 -14.38
C ASN A 261 -36.76 -29.30 -14.75
N PRO A 262 -37.78 -29.12 -13.88
CA PRO A 262 -38.51 -27.85 -13.92
C PRO A 262 -39.11 -27.33 -12.58
N THR A 263 -39.12 -25.98 -12.48
CA THR A 263 -40.17 -25.02 -12.07
C THR A 263 -41.30 -25.42 -11.11
N SER A 264 -41.57 -24.52 -10.13
CA SER A 264 -42.89 -23.91 -9.74
C SER A 264 -43.10 -23.93 -8.21
N GLN A 265 -42.92 -22.81 -7.49
CA GLN A 265 -43.87 -21.69 -7.21
C GLN A 265 -44.41 -21.74 -5.74
N PRO A 266 -45.09 -20.71 -5.19
CA PRO A 266 -44.64 -19.93 -4.04
C PRO A 266 -45.65 -19.94 -2.86
N SER A 267 -45.49 -19.03 -1.87
CA SER A 267 -46.51 -18.28 -1.07
C SER A 267 -46.15 -18.16 0.44
N PRO A 268 -46.86 -17.35 1.26
CA PRO A 268 -46.85 -15.88 1.27
C PRO A 268 -46.71 -15.26 2.70
N SER A 269 -46.72 -13.92 2.71
CA SER A 269 -46.69 -12.95 3.81
C SER A 269 -47.63 -13.19 5.00
N HIS A 270 -47.28 -12.64 6.18
CA HIS A 270 -48.18 -11.77 6.95
C HIS A 270 -47.40 -10.85 7.91
N ALA A 271 -47.79 -9.57 7.92
CA ALA A 271 -47.29 -8.48 8.77
C ALA A 271 -48.12 -8.36 10.04
N LEU A 272 -47.55 -7.83 11.13
CA LEU A 272 -48.25 -6.97 12.10
C LEU A 272 -47.27 -6.25 13.06
N ALA A 273 -47.57 -4.97 13.30
CA ALA A 273 -46.82 -4.01 14.11
C ALA A 273 -47.22 -4.04 15.60
N ALA A 274 -46.30 -3.65 16.50
CA ALA A 274 -46.57 -2.86 17.72
C ALA A 274 -45.29 -2.52 18.53
N SER A 275 -44.99 -1.22 18.60
CA SER A 275 -44.71 -0.37 19.79
C SER A 275 -43.94 -0.86 21.04
N ASN A 276 -42.81 -0.16 21.29
CA ASN A 276 -42.31 0.42 22.58
C ASN A 276 -41.58 -0.48 23.62
N PRO A 277 -40.87 0.10 24.62
CA PRO A 277 -39.61 0.87 24.58
C PRO A 277 -38.44 0.14 25.30
N ALA A 278 -37.24 0.72 25.23
CA ALA A 278 -36.01 0.23 25.87
C ALA A 278 -36.08 0.11 27.41
N PRO A 279 -35.31 -0.83 27.98
CA PRO A 279 -34.58 -0.59 29.21
C PRO A 279 -33.06 -0.79 29.03
N SER A 280 -32.32 0.18 29.57
CA SER A 280 -30.88 0.22 29.76
C SER A 280 -30.30 -1.11 30.29
N ALA A 281 -29.30 -1.65 29.60
CA ALA A 281 -28.40 -2.68 30.11
C ALA A 281 -26.95 -2.17 30.05
N ALA A 282 -26.24 -2.41 31.16
CA ALA A 282 -24.89 -2.00 31.52
C ALA A 282 -23.79 -2.28 30.46
N PRO A 283 -22.62 -1.60 30.54
CA PRO A 283 -21.56 -1.73 29.54
C PRO A 283 -20.94 -3.13 29.61
N ALA A 284 -20.99 -3.85 28.49
CA ALA A 284 -20.26 -5.11 28.30
C ALA A 284 -18.74 -4.84 28.30
N PRO A 285 -17.92 -5.75 28.86
CA PRO A 285 -16.47 -5.61 28.86
C PRO A 285 -15.93 -5.66 27.42
N ALA A 286 -14.94 -4.81 27.15
CA ALA A 286 -14.27 -4.71 25.85
C ALA A 286 -13.79 -6.09 25.34
N PRO A 287 -13.99 -6.43 24.06
CA PRO A 287 -13.47 -7.68 23.51
C PRO A 287 -11.95 -7.60 23.42
N THR A 288 -11.26 -8.52 24.11
CA THR A 288 -9.85 -8.86 23.85
C THR A 288 -9.68 -9.17 22.35
N PRO A 289 -8.72 -8.56 21.63
CA PRO A 289 -8.57 -8.79 20.20
C PRO A 289 -8.24 -10.26 19.92
N ALA A 290 -8.99 -10.87 19.00
CA ALA A 290 -8.86 -12.27 18.63
C ALA A 290 -7.47 -12.58 18.02
N PRO A 291 -6.95 -13.81 18.19
CA PRO A 291 -5.63 -14.23 17.68
C PRO A 291 -5.44 -14.11 16.14
N GLU A 292 -6.52 -13.96 15.37
CA GLU A 292 -6.49 -13.70 13.93
C GLU A 292 -5.86 -12.34 13.59
N THR A 293 -6.09 -11.32 14.42
CA THR A 293 -5.57 -9.95 14.23
C THR A 293 -4.04 -9.91 14.33
N LEU A 294 -3.47 -10.65 15.28
CA LEU A 294 -2.00 -10.72 15.48
C LEU A 294 -1.29 -11.48 14.35
N ALA A 295 -1.90 -12.55 13.83
CA ALA A 295 -1.34 -13.30 12.71
C ALA A 295 -1.38 -12.51 11.39
N GLN A 296 -2.44 -11.72 11.17
CA GLN A 296 -2.57 -10.85 9.99
C GLN A 296 -1.60 -9.67 10.04
N VAL A 297 -1.36 -9.10 11.22
CA VAL A 297 -0.32 -8.08 11.44
C VAL A 297 1.08 -8.65 11.18
N GLN A 298 1.37 -9.90 11.55
CA GLN A 298 2.71 -10.49 11.35
C GLN A 298 3.05 -10.80 9.88
N ASN A 299 2.04 -11.08 9.06
CA ASN A 299 2.22 -11.50 7.66
C ASN A 299 1.72 -10.45 6.64
N ALA A 300 1.49 -9.21 7.07
CA ALA A 300 0.97 -8.17 6.18
C ALA A 300 1.94 -7.95 5.00
N SER A 301 1.43 -8.05 3.77
CA SER A 301 2.22 -7.82 2.56
C SER A 301 2.38 -6.33 2.22
N GLY A 302 1.56 -5.49 2.83
CA GLY A 302 1.44 -4.05 2.61
C GLY A 302 0.45 -3.45 3.61
N LEU A 303 0.36 -2.13 3.61
CA LEU A 303 -0.51 -1.36 4.48
C LEU A 303 -1.50 -0.55 3.65
N VAL A 304 -2.77 -0.64 3.98
CA VAL A 304 -3.85 0.20 3.46
C VAL A 304 -4.30 1.11 4.59
N ILE A 305 -4.26 2.43 4.37
CA ILE A 305 -4.79 3.41 5.30
C ILE A 305 -6.11 3.94 4.76
N ASP A 306 -7.20 3.73 5.49
CA ASP A 306 -8.50 4.34 5.18
C ASP A 306 -8.62 5.67 5.91
N ALA A 307 -8.52 6.76 5.15
CA ALA A 307 -8.70 8.14 5.60
C ALA A 307 -9.93 8.81 4.96
N ARG A 308 -10.83 8.02 4.35
CA ARG A 308 -12.04 8.55 3.70
C ARG A 308 -12.98 9.18 4.70
N GLY A 309 -13.73 10.19 4.25
CA GLY A 309 -14.66 10.93 5.11
C GLY A 309 -13.96 11.79 6.17
N THR A 310 -12.65 11.99 6.02
CA THR A 310 -11.85 12.88 6.85
C THR A 310 -11.35 14.07 6.02
N ASN A 311 -10.76 15.08 6.64
CA ASN A 311 -10.19 16.24 5.93
C ASN A 311 -8.73 16.01 5.52
N PHE A 312 -8.38 14.77 5.16
CA PHE A 312 -7.03 14.43 4.71
C PHE A 312 -6.77 15.03 3.32
N ARG A 313 -5.60 15.67 3.18
CA ARG A 313 -5.13 16.26 1.93
C ARG A 313 -3.85 15.56 1.49
N PRO A 314 -3.82 14.92 0.31
CA PRO A 314 -2.62 14.26 -0.19
C PRO A 314 -1.40 15.18 -0.24
N SER A 315 -0.23 14.59 -0.08
CA SER A 315 1.08 15.26 -0.19
C SER A 315 2.14 14.29 -0.71
N LEU A 316 3.33 14.78 -1.06
CA LEU A 316 4.45 13.93 -1.51
C LEU A 316 5.01 13.04 -0.39
N LYS A 317 5.00 13.54 0.84
CA LYS A 317 5.56 12.91 2.04
C LYS A 317 4.56 13.01 3.21
N PRO A 318 3.41 12.32 3.13
CA PRO A 318 2.45 12.30 4.22
C PRO A 318 3.04 11.59 5.43
N ARG A 319 2.65 12.00 6.64
CA ARG A 319 3.07 11.32 7.88
C ARG A 319 1.94 10.52 8.49
N LEU A 320 2.24 9.32 8.97
CA LEU A 320 1.39 8.60 9.90
C LEU A 320 1.82 8.94 11.31
N THR A 321 0.91 9.47 12.12
CA THR A 321 1.19 9.96 13.47
C THR A 321 0.28 9.31 14.50
N HIS A 322 0.73 9.28 15.75
CA HIS A 322 -0.09 8.91 16.88
C HIS A 322 0.40 9.59 18.16
N GLY A 323 -0.43 10.42 18.79
CA GLY A 323 -0.05 11.13 20.03
C GLY A 323 1.16 12.06 19.84
N GLY A 324 1.34 12.59 18.64
CA GLY A 324 2.50 13.42 18.26
C GLY A 324 3.75 12.65 17.84
N GLU A 325 3.78 11.32 17.99
CA GLU A 325 4.84 10.46 17.46
C GLU A 325 4.65 10.24 15.95
N VAL A 326 5.70 10.41 15.15
CA VAL A 326 5.70 10.04 13.72
C VAL A 326 6.12 8.58 13.57
N LEU A 327 5.21 7.75 13.08
CA LEU A 327 5.43 6.31 12.86
C LEU A 327 5.86 6.00 11.43
N PHE A 328 5.48 6.83 10.46
CA PHE A 328 5.87 6.71 9.05
C PHE A 328 5.91 8.11 8.38
N PRO A 329 6.83 8.38 7.42
CA PRO A 329 7.97 7.56 7.04
C PRO A 329 8.99 7.45 8.19
N GLY A 330 9.49 6.23 8.43
CA GLY A 330 10.55 6.01 9.41
C GLY A 330 11.94 6.33 8.83
N PRO A 331 12.99 6.40 9.67
CA PRO A 331 14.36 6.68 9.22
C PRO A 331 14.95 5.58 8.31
N GLY A 332 14.40 4.37 8.35
CA GLY A 332 14.76 3.26 7.45
C GLY A 332 14.00 3.24 6.12
N ALA A 333 13.11 4.21 5.88
CA ALA A 333 12.34 4.27 4.64
C ALA A 333 13.25 4.44 3.43
N ASP A 334 13.08 3.55 2.45
CA ASP A 334 13.80 3.54 1.19
C ASP A 334 13.42 4.77 0.37
N PHE A 335 14.34 5.73 0.38
CA PHE A 335 14.17 6.98 -0.32
C PHE A 335 14.15 6.82 -1.85
N ASP A 336 14.85 5.83 -2.42
CA ASP A 336 14.84 5.63 -3.87
C ASP A 336 13.50 5.03 -4.33
N THR A 337 12.91 4.15 -3.53
CA THR A 337 11.52 3.71 -3.74
C THR A 337 10.54 4.88 -3.59
N ALA A 338 10.74 5.75 -2.59
CA ALA A 338 9.91 6.94 -2.41
C ALA A 338 10.04 7.94 -3.57
N VAL A 339 11.23 8.11 -4.14
CA VAL A 339 11.48 8.96 -5.31
C VAL A 339 10.80 8.41 -6.56
N SER A 340 10.92 7.11 -6.83
CA SER A 340 10.38 6.49 -8.04
C SER A 340 8.86 6.31 -8.01
N SER A 341 8.28 6.08 -6.83
CA SER A 341 6.88 5.67 -6.70
C SER A 341 6.07 6.43 -5.64
N GLY A 342 6.67 7.40 -4.94
CA GLY A 342 6.10 8.11 -3.79
C GLY A 342 6.28 7.34 -2.48
N PHE A 343 6.15 7.99 -1.31
CA PHE A 343 6.09 7.29 -0.01
C PHE A 343 4.81 6.46 0.15
N VAL A 344 3.73 6.89 -0.48
CA VAL A 344 2.44 6.19 -0.54
C VAL A 344 1.87 6.25 -1.96
N ARG A 345 0.93 5.35 -2.29
CA ARG A 345 0.00 5.54 -3.43
C ARG A 345 -1.38 5.94 -2.92
N TYR A 346 -2.03 6.84 -3.64
CA TYR A 346 -3.35 7.34 -3.32
C TYR A 346 -4.43 6.67 -4.17
N TYR A 347 -5.53 6.26 -3.53
CA TYR A 347 -6.68 5.62 -4.15
C TYR A 347 -7.97 6.27 -3.67
N ARG A 348 -9.04 6.16 -4.46
CA ARG A 348 -10.39 6.62 -4.08
C ARG A 348 -11.25 5.50 -3.53
N ASP A 349 -11.05 4.30 -4.05
CA ASP A 349 -11.78 3.12 -3.64
C ASP A 349 -10.90 2.19 -2.79
N ILE A 350 -11.44 1.75 -1.67
CA ILE A 350 -10.73 0.86 -0.75
C ILE A 350 -10.49 -0.52 -1.36
N THR A 351 -11.43 -1.00 -2.18
CA THR A 351 -11.34 -2.30 -2.83
C THR A 351 -10.27 -2.30 -3.92
N GLU A 352 -10.13 -1.19 -4.64
CA GLU A 352 -9.03 -0.97 -5.57
C GLU A 352 -7.68 -0.92 -4.82
N ALA A 353 -7.61 -0.14 -3.74
CA ALA A 353 -6.41 -0.02 -2.92
C ALA A 353 -5.94 -1.37 -2.36
N GLN A 354 -6.86 -2.19 -1.87
CA GLN A 354 -6.56 -3.53 -1.34
C GLN A 354 -6.06 -4.52 -2.41
N ARG A 355 -6.37 -4.28 -3.69
CA ARG A 355 -5.90 -5.10 -4.81
C ARG A 355 -4.66 -4.54 -5.49
N ALA A 356 -4.19 -3.37 -5.07
CA ALA A 356 -3.02 -2.74 -5.63
C ALA A 356 -1.77 -3.61 -5.44
N GLU A 357 -0.92 -3.69 -6.46
CA GLU A 357 0.36 -4.40 -6.39
C GLU A 357 1.21 -3.94 -5.18
N ARG A 358 1.14 -2.64 -4.86
CA ARG A 358 1.84 -2.02 -3.72
C ARG A 358 1.33 -2.52 -2.36
N ALA A 359 0.03 -2.82 -2.24
CA ALA A 359 -0.59 -3.37 -1.04
C ALA A 359 -0.29 -4.88 -0.89
N GLY A 360 -0.02 -5.57 -2.00
CA GLY A 360 0.28 -7.00 -2.02
C GLY A 360 -0.95 -7.88 -1.81
N SER A 361 -0.75 -9.18 -1.59
CA SER A 361 -1.83 -10.18 -1.54
C SER A 361 -2.61 -10.24 -0.22
N SER A 362 -2.08 -9.68 0.86
CA SER A 362 -2.69 -9.70 2.19
C SER A 362 -2.36 -8.41 2.95
N PRO A 363 -2.93 -7.26 2.51
CA PRO A 363 -2.69 -5.99 3.18
C PRO A 363 -3.38 -5.92 4.53
N LEU A 364 -2.75 -5.23 5.48
CA LEU A 364 -3.40 -4.79 6.70
C LEU A 364 -4.13 -3.47 6.42
N THR A 365 -5.42 -3.36 6.76
CA THR A 365 -6.17 -2.11 6.64
C THR A 365 -6.29 -1.45 8.01
N LEU A 366 -5.87 -0.20 8.12
CA LEU A 366 -5.97 0.62 9.33
C LEU A 366 -6.76 1.89 9.06
N ALA A 367 -7.54 2.35 10.04
CA ALA A 367 -8.23 3.63 9.96
C ALA A 367 -7.29 4.76 10.40
N ALA A 368 -7.41 5.92 9.76
CA ALA A 368 -6.69 7.12 10.16
C ALA A 368 -7.55 8.37 9.98
N ARG A 369 -7.38 9.35 10.86
CA ARG A 369 -8.02 10.66 10.74
C ARG A 369 -7.08 11.66 10.08
N GLY A 370 -7.53 12.28 8.99
CA GLY A 370 -6.81 13.40 8.38
C GLY A 370 -6.66 14.61 9.31
N ASN A 371 -5.44 15.14 9.36
CA ASN A 371 -5.10 16.42 9.95
C ASN A 371 -4.24 17.23 8.95
N GLY A 372 -4.91 17.87 7.99
CA GLY A 372 -4.21 18.43 6.82
C GLY A 372 -3.60 17.30 6.00
N SER A 373 -2.28 17.30 5.84
CA SER A 373 -1.56 16.22 5.12
C SER A 373 -0.95 15.14 6.00
N ASP A 374 -1.21 15.20 7.31
CA ASP A 374 -0.87 14.13 8.25
C ASP A 374 -2.08 13.23 8.51
N LEU A 375 -1.81 11.99 8.90
CA LEU A 375 -2.78 10.94 9.19
C LEU A 375 -2.59 10.47 10.63
N GLU A 376 -3.54 10.82 11.50
CA GLU A 376 -3.52 10.45 12.91
C GLU A 376 -4.20 9.10 13.11
N LEU A 377 -3.47 8.12 13.64
CA LEU A 377 -3.95 6.78 13.95
C LEU A 377 -4.57 6.73 15.35
N ASP A 378 -5.60 5.91 15.53
CA ASP A 378 -6.10 5.54 16.87
C ASP A 378 -5.13 4.60 17.60
N ASP A 379 -5.40 4.35 18.89
CA ASP A 379 -4.53 3.53 19.75
C ASP A 379 -4.31 2.12 19.20
N GLU A 380 -5.37 1.49 18.67
CA GLU A 380 -5.35 0.13 18.13
C GLU A 380 -4.52 0.05 16.84
N SER A 381 -4.78 0.95 15.90
CA SER A 381 -4.06 1.04 14.63
C SER A 381 -2.60 1.39 14.84
N ALA A 382 -2.31 2.30 15.78
CA ALA A 382 -0.94 2.64 16.14
C ALA A 382 -0.20 1.45 16.78
N ALA A 383 -0.87 0.66 17.62
CA ALA A 383 -0.29 -0.56 18.19
C ALA A 383 0.02 -1.60 17.09
N ALA A 384 -0.89 -1.81 16.14
CA ALA A 384 -0.68 -2.70 15.01
C ALA A 384 0.49 -2.23 14.12
N LEU A 385 0.57 -0.93 13.82
CA LEU A 385 1.67 -0.37 13.03
C LEU A 385 3.03 -0.49 13.73
N ARG A 386 3.07 -0.27 15.05
CA ARG A 386 4.31 -0.49 15.84
C ARG A 386 4.73 -1.95 15.84
N HIS A 387 3.80 -2.88 15.84
CA HIS A 387 4.12 -4.29 15.70
C HIS A 387 4.72 -4.59 14.31
N LEU A 388 4.19 -4.01 13.24
CA LEU A 388 4.77 -4.12 11.88
C LEU A 388 6.20 -3.57 11.81
N LEU A 389 6.46 -2.42 12.41
CA LEU A 389 7.77 -1.77 12.43
C LEU A 389 8.86 -2.63 13.10
N ARG A 390 8.48 -3.49 14.06
CA ARG A 390 9.41 -4.41 14.74
C ARG A 390 9.65 -5.71 13.97
N SER A 391 8.82 -6.02 12.98
CA SER A 391 8.96 -7.23 12.19
C SER A 391 10.24 -7.20 11.35
N PRO A 392 10.96 -8.34 11.20
CA PRO A 392 12.16 -8.40 10.37
C PRO A 392 11.92 -8.03 8.90
N SER A 393 10.70 -8.27 8.43
CA SER A 393 10.18 -7.93 7.10
C SER A 393 9.38 -6.62 7.14
N ASN A 394 9.97 -5.55 7.67
CA ASN A 394 9.30 -4.25 7.74
C ASN A 394 8.93 -3.74 6.33
N ILE A 395 7.66 -3.91 5.97
CA ILE A 395 7.11 -3.52 4.66
C ILE A 395 7.12 -2.00 4.43
N LEU A 396 7.17 -1.22 5.52
CA LEU A 396 7.16 0.23 5.48
C LEU A 396 8.49 0.80 5.00
N ASP A 397 9.60 0.09 5.24
CA ASP A 397 10.91 0.50 4.70
C ASP A 397 10.89 0.47 3.17
N ARG A 398 10.15 -0.45 2.56
CA ARG A 398 9.94 -0.49 1.09
C ARG A 398 8.75 0.35 0.64
N CYS A 399 8.30 1.28 1.48
CA CYS A 399 7.16 2.15 1.25
C CYS A 399 5.90 1.39 0.78
N ARG A 400 5.62 0.16 1.23
CA ARG A 400 4.42 -0.61 0.81
C ARG A 400 3.16 -0.13 1.52
N VAL A 401 2.81 1.12 1.26
CA VAL A 401 1.70 1.83 1.87
C VAL A 401 0.82 2.43 0.77
N VAL A 402 -0.48 2.20 0.88
CA VAL A 402 -1.51 2.84 0.07
C VAL A 402 -2.47 3.58 0.99
N VAL A 403 -2.97 4.73 0.54
CA VAL A 403 -3.87 5.60 1.30
C VAL A 403 -5.14 5.80 0.48
N VAL A 404 -6.28 5.62 1.13
CA VAL A 404 -7.61 5.87 0.56
C VAL A 404 -8.17 7.13 1.19
N PHE A 405 -8.70 8.05 0.38
CA PHE A 405 -9.06 9.39 0.84
C PHE A 405 -10.27 10.00 0.14
#